data_AF-A0A1I5AUP0-F1
#
_entry.id   AF-A0A1I5AUP0-F1
#
_cell.length_a   1.000
_cell.length_b   1.000
_cell.length_c   1.000
_cell.angle_alpha   90.00
_cell.angle_beta   90.00
_cell.angle_gamma   90.00
#
_symmetry.space_group_name_H-M   'P 1'
#
loop_
_entity.id
_entity.type
_entity.pdbx_description
1 polymer ?
#
loop_
_entity_poly.entity_id
_entity_poly.type
_entity_poly.pdbx_seq_one_letter_code
_entity_poly.pdbx_strand_id
1 'polypeptide(L)'
;MRTITIDKLPQDLHHQVIIKTGERTRYQRMAQALERTLSRCREINAENELQIIDLRKKCEKQGFEAGFQLFFSQLVTMIDEYQQKQNQRQEQFQQHVIKAINKSLNDPIIVNRIIHQLQEQCGLQKPLYITIPSSVKLPDGADTLNYQYTDDNHITVESDKDVIRFPSDSLCQQWLQHAEENVISLDDAIKSLSAEVLRDIARKLTDMSNQLSATLNKLENKYD
;
A
#
# COMPACT_ATOMS: atom_id res chain seq x y z
N MET A 1 85.16 3.18 -42.83
CA MET A 1 84.44 2.91 -44.11
C MET A 1 85.24 1.86 -44.87
N ARG A 2 84.67 0.68 -45.19
CA ARG A 2 85.34 -0.32 -46.05
C ARG A 2 84.96 -0.01 -47.50
N THR A 3 85.95 0.19 -48.37
CA THR A 3 85.76 0.34 -49.82
C THR A 3 85.45 -1.03 -50.42
N ILE A 4 84.23 -1.19 -50.94
CA ILE A 4 83.78 -2.41 -51.63
C ILE A 4 83.95 -2.16 -53.13
N THR A 5 84.78 -2.97 -53.78
CA THR A 5 84.96 -2.97 -55.24
C THR A 5 83.95 -3.90 -55.90
N ILE A 6 83.56 -3.58 -57.14
CA ILE A 6 82.48 -4.22 -57.92
C ILE A 6 82.67 -5.74 -58.05
N ASP A 7 83.92 -6.21 -58.08
CA ASP A 7 84.28 -7.63 -58.24
C ASP A 7 83.96 -8.50 -57.01
N LYS A 8 83.52 -7.90 -55.89
CA LYS A 8 83.18 -8.61 -54.64
C LYS A 8 81.67 -8.78 -54.44
N LEU A 9 80.85 -8.39 -55.40
CA LEU A 9 79.39 -8.49 -55.31
C LEU A 9 78.88 -9.81 -55.95
N PRO A 10 77.84 -10.45 -55.39
CA PRO A 10 77.24 -11.65 -55.97
C PRO A 10 76.69 -11.40 -57.39
N GLN A 11 76.80 -12.39 -58.27
CA GLN A 11 76.43 -12.27 -59.70
C GLN A 11 74.92 -12.06 -59.95
N ASP A 12 74.06 -12.29 -58.96
CA ASP A 12 72.60 -12.19 -59.10
C ASP A 12 72.01 -11.01 -58.29
N LEU A 13 72.57 -9.83 -58.53
CA LEU A 13 72.22 -8.56 -57.87
C LEU A 13 70.78 -8.09 -58.15
N HIS A 14 70.21 -8.47 -59.30
CA HIS A 14 68.90 -7.99 -59.73
C HIS A 14 67.71 -8.74 -59.08
N HIS A 15 67.94 -9.93 -58.52
CA HIS A 15 66.91 -10.70 -57.81
C HIS A 15 67.06 -10.67 -56.27
N GLN A 16 68.12 -10.05 -55.75
CA GLN A 16 68.36 -9.94 -54.30
C GLN A 16 67.92 -8.59 -53.76
N VAL A 17 66.84 -8.58 -52.98
CA VAL A 17 66.43 -7.40 -52.20
C VAL A 17 67.43 -7.19 -51.06
N ILE A 18 68.42 -6.32 -51.27
CA ILE A 18 69.41 -5.95 -50.24
C ILE A 18 68.78 -4.93 -49.29
N ILE A 19 68.06 -5.39 -48.27
CA ILE A 19 67.63 -4.53 -47.16
C ILE A 19 68.85 -4.26 -46.29
N LYS A 20 69.23 -2.97 -46.14
CA LYS A 20 70.33 -2.59 -45.24
C LYS A 20 70.01 -3.07 -43.84
N THR A 21 70.95 -3.75 -43.17
CA THR A 21 70.76 -4.32 -41.82
C THR A 21 70.24 -3.33 -40.79
N GLY A 22 70.58 -2.03 -40.92
CA GLY A 22 70.04 -0.94 -40.11
C GLY A 22 68.53 -0.71 -40.30
N GLU A 23 68.02 -0.80 -41.53
CA GLU A 23 66.59 -0.68 -41.83
C GLU A 23 65.81 -1.87 -41.30
N ARG A 24 66.32 -3.10 -41.48
CA ARG A 24 65.72 -4.31 -40.91
C ARG A 24 65.58 -4.22 -39.39
N THR A 25 66.64 -3.74 -38.71
CA THR A 25 66.62 -3.56 -37.25
C THR A 25 65.62 -2.48 -36.82
N ARG A 26 65.51 -1.38 -37.58
CA ARG A 26 64.53 -0.31 -37.33
C ARG A 26 63.10 -0.83 -37.46
N TYR A 27 62.79 -1.56 -38.52
CA TYR A 27 61.45 -2.14 -38.73
C TYR A 27 61.11 -3.18 -37.65
N GLN A 28 62.06 -4.00 -37.22
CA GLN A 28 61.85 -4.95 -36.13
C GLN A 28 61.54 -4.25 -34.80
N ARG A 29 62.28 -3.19 -34.45
CA ARG A 29 62.00 -2.39 -33.24
C ARG A 29 60.63 -1.71 -33.31
N MET A 30 60.25 -1.21 -34.48
CA MET A 30 58.94 -0.59 -34.71
C MET A 30 57.82 -1.62 -34.58
N ALA A 31 57.97 -2.80 -35.18
CA ALA A 31 57.00 -3.89 -35.06
C ALA A 31 56.82 -4.32 -33.59
N GLN A 32 57.91 -4.50 -32.85
CA GLN A 32 57.86 -4.83 -31.42
C GLN A 32 57.18 -3.73 -30.59
N ALA A 33 57.42 -2.45 -30.89
CA ALA A 33 56.75 -1.35 -30.22
C ALA A 33 55.24 -1.34 -30.52
N LEU A 34 54.85 -1.60 -31.77
CA LEU A 34 53.44 -1.71 -32.17
C LEU A 34 52.74 -2.90 -31.50
N GLU A 35 53.38 -4.06 -31.41
CA GLU A 35 52.84 -5.23 -30.71
C GLU A 35 52.63 -4.95 -29.22
N ARG A 36 53.58 -4.28 -28.56
CA ARG A 36 53.43 -3.88 -27.15
C ARG A 36 52.28 -2.91 -26.96
N THR A 37 52.17 -1.90 -27.82
CA THR A 37 51.07 -0.93 -27.76
C THR A 37 49.73 -1.61 -28.02
N LEU A 38 49.65 -2.52 -29.00
CA LEU A 38 48.44 -3.27 -29.30
C LEU A 38 48.04 -4.17 -28.13
N SER A 39 48.99 -4.88 -27.51
CA SER A 39 48.75 -5.66 -26.30
C SER A 39 48.20 -4.78 -25.18
N ARG A 40 48.81 -3.61 -24.96
CA ARG A 40 48.36 -2.67 -23.93
C ARG A 40 46.96 -2.12 -24.21
N CYS A 41 46.65 -1.82 -25.47
CA CYS A 41 45.30 -1.40 -25.87
C CYS A 41 44.27 -2.52 -25.63
N ARG A 42 44.62 -3.79 -25.86
CA ARG A 42 43.74 -4.92 -25.56
C ARG A 42 43.47 -5.06 -24.07
N GLU A 43 44.49 -4.92 -23.22
CA GLU A 43 44.33 -4.93 -21.76
C GLU A 43 43.39 -3.82 -21.29
N ILE A 44 43.61 -2.58 -21.78
CA ILE A 44 42.77 -1.43 -21.44
C ILE A 44 41.32 -1.66 -21.89
N ASN A 45 41.12 -2.19 -23.09
CA ASN A 45 39.77 -2.46 -23.59
C ASN A 45 39.06 -3.53 -22.75
N ALA A 46 39.74 -4.61 -22.38
CA ALA A 46 39.15 -5.66 -21.53
C ALA A 46 38.79 -5.11 -20.13
N GLU A 47 39.64 -4.27 -19.55
CA GLU A 47 39.35 -3.60 -18.27
C GLU A 47 38.14 -2.67 -18.38
N ASN A 48 38.07 -1.87 -19.45
CA ASN A 48 36.93 -0.98 -19.70
C ASN A 48 35.62 -1.76 -19.91
N GLU A 49 35.65 -2.88 -20.63
CA GLU A 49 34.48 -3.74 -20.82
C GLU A 49 33.95 -4.28 -19.49
N LEU A 50 34.85 -4.76 -18.61
CA LEU A 50 34.47 -5.20 -17.27
C LEU A 50 33.86 -4.07 -16.44
N GLN A 51 34.45 -2.88 -16.46
CA GLN A 51 33.93 -1.72 -15.74
C GLN A 51 32.54 -1.31 -16.26
N ILE A 52 32.31 -1.35 -17.58
CA ILE A 52 31.01 -1.06 -18.19
C ILE A 52 29.95 -2.06 -17.73
N ILE A 53 30.28 -3.35 -17.69
CA ILE A 53 29.36 -4.40 -17.21
C ILE A 53 28.99 -4.17 -15.74
N ASP A 54 29.97 -3.86 -14.90
CA ASP A 54 29.75 -3.60 -13.48
C ASP A 54 28.92 -2.34 -13.23
N LEU A 55 29.22 -1.26 -13.96
CA LEU A 55 28.44 -0.02 -13.90
C LEU A 55 26.99 -0.27 -14.33
N ARG A 56 26.77 -1.03 -15.41
CA ARG A 56 25.44 -1.38 -15.87
C ARG A 56 24.66 -2.18 -14.82
N LYS A 57 25.27 -3.21 -14.23
CA LYS A 57 24.65 -3.99 -13.14
C LYS A 57 24.29 -3.12 -11.93
N LYS A 58 25.16 -2.18 -11.55
CA LYS A 58 24.90 -1.24 -10.44
C LYS A 58 23.74 -0.30 -10.76
N CYS A 59 23.72 0.31 -11.95
CA CYS A 59 22.64 1.18 -12.39
C CYS A 59 21.30 0.45 -12.47
N GLU A 60 21.29 -0.78 -12.98
CA GLU A 60 20.07 -1.61 -13.02
C GLU A 60 19.56 -1.90 -11.61
N LYS A 61 20.43 -2.32 -10.68
CA LYS A 61 20.05 -2.55 -9.27
C LYS A 61 19.49 -1.29 -8.61
N GLN A 62 20.14 -0.15 -8.77
CA GLN A 62 19.68 1.13 -8.23
C GLN A 62 18.34 1.56 -8.84
N GLY A 63 18.15 1.34 -10.14
CA GLY A 63 16.89 1.61 -10.82
C GLY A 63 15.73 0.74 -10.29
N PHE A 64 15.98 -0.55 -10.09
CA PHE A 64 14.99 -1.44 -9.48
C PHE A 64 14.68 -1.05 -8.04
N GLU A 65 15.70 -0.75 -7.23
CA GLU A 65 15.53 -0.32 -5.83
C GLU A 65 14.68 0.95 -5.74
N ALA A 66 15.01 1.98 -6.53
CA ALA A 66 14.24 3.22 -6.57
C ALA A 66 12.80 2.98 -7.06
N GLY A 67 12.61 2.12 -8.06
CA GLY A 67 11.28 1.75 -8.56
C GLY A 67 10.42 1.03 -7.51
N PHE A 68 10.99 0.07 -6.79
CA PHE A 68 10.30 -0.61 -5.69
C PHE A 68 10.00 0.35 -4.54
N GLN A 69 10.95 1.19 -4.16
CA GLN A 69 10.74 2.17 -3.10
C GLN A 69 9.58 3.11 -3.44
N LEU A 70 9.53 3.60 -4.69
CA LEU A 70 8.43 4.44 -5.17
C LEU A 70 7.10 3.68 -5.14
N PHE A 71 7.06 2.46 -5.69
CA PHE A 71 5.86 1.62 -5.69
C PHE A 71 5.32 1.39 -4.26
N PHE A 72 6.16 0.98 -3.32
CA PHE A 72 5.74 0.73 -1.94
C PHE A 72 5.32 2.01 -1.22
N SER A 73 6.03 3.13 -1.44
CA SER A 73 5.63 4.42 -0.86
C SER A 73 4.23 4.86 -1.31
N GLN A 74 3.91 4.61 -2.58
CA GLN A 74 2.63 4.97 -3.18
C GLN A 74 1.52 4.03 -2.69
N LEU A 75 1.83 2.75 -2.52
CA LEU A 75 0.92 1.74 -1.97
C LEU A 75 0.57 2.05 -0.51
N VAL A 76 1.54 2.41 0.32
CA VAL A 76 1.30 2.83 1.72
C VAL A 76 0.40 4.04 1.76
N THR A 77 0.73 5.09 1.00
CA THR A 77 -0.11 6.30 0.91
C THR A 77 -1.55 5.98 0.52
N MET A 78 -1.75 5.09 -0.46
CA MET A 78 -3.08 4.69 -0.90
C MET A 78 -3.86 3.91 0.17
N ILE A 79 -3.20 3.06 0.95
CA ILE A 79 -3.82 2.34 2.07
C ILE A 79 -4.25 3.34 3.15
N ASP A 80 -3.38 4.29 3.50
CA ASP A 80 -3.67 5.32 4.50
C ASP A 80 -4.86 6.19 4.07
N GLU A 81 -4.90 6.63 2.80
CA GLU A 81 -6.03 7.37 2.25
C GLU A 81 -7.34 6.56 2.28
N TYR A 82 -7.26 5.27 1.99
CA TYR A 82 -8.42 4.38 2.05
C TYR A 82 -8.94 4.24 3.49
N GLN A 83 -8.05 4.06 4.45
CA GLN A 83 -8.39 3.97 5.88
C GLN A 83 -9.09 5.25 6.35
N GLN A 84 -8.56 6.43 5.99
CA GLN A 84 -9.20 7.71 6.32
C GLN A 84 -10.61 7.82 5.74
N LYS A 85 -10.80 7.45 4.47
CA LYS A 85 -12.13 7.47 3.83
C LYS A 85 -13.09 6.48 4.49
N GLN A 86 -12.60 5.32 4.93
CA GLN A 86 -13.43 4.33 5.59
C GLN A 86 -13.89 4.83 6.97
N ASN A 87 -13.00 5.46 7.73
CA ASN A 87 -13.36 6.07 9.02
C ASN A 87 -14.42 7.16 8.85
N GLN A 88 -14.27 8.03 7.83
CA GLN A 88 -15.28 9.05 7.51
C GLN A 88 -16.64 8.43 7.16
N ARG A 89 -16.67 7.35 6.38
CA ARG A 89 -17.94 6.65 6.08
C ARG A 89 -18.57 6.04 7.32
N GLN A 90 -17.74 5.48 8.21
CA GLN A 90 -18.22 4.87 9.45
C GLN A 90 -18.85 5.94 10.36
N GLU A 91 -18.20 7.08 10.54
CA GLU A 91 -18.75 8.21 11.30
C GLU A 91 -20.08 8.71 10.70
N GLN A 92 -20.14 8.86 9.37
CA GLN A 92 -21.37 9.25 8.68
C GLN A 92 -22.48 8.22 8.86
N PHE A 93 -22.15 6.93 8.77
CA PHE A 93 -23.09 5.85 9.01
C PHE A 93 -23.62 5.87 10.44
N GLN A 94 -22.74 6.00 11.44
CA GLN A 94 -23.15 6.14 12.84
C GLN A 94 -24.10 7.31 13.04
N GLN A 95 -23.76 8.50 12.52
CA GLN A 95 -24.65 9.66 12.59
C GLN A 95 -26.01 9.42 11.91
N HIS A 96 -26.01 8.72 10.76
CA HIS A 96 -27.23 8.37 10.07
C HIS A 96 -28.09 7.40 10.88
N VAL A 97 -27.48 6.39 11.50
CA VAL A 97 -28.17 5.44 12.40
C VAL A 97 -28.76 6.16 13.60
N ILE A 98 -28.01 7.05 14.26
CA ILE A 98 -28.49 7.86 15.38
C ILE A 98 -29.73 8.66 14.97
N LYS A 99 -29.64 9.37 13.85
CA LYS A 99 -30.75 10.17 13.32
C LYS A 99 -31.97 9.30 12.98
N ALA A 100 -31.75 8.13 12.39
CA ALA A 100 -32.82 7.19 12.05
C ALA A 100 -33.51 6.64 13.31
N ILE A 101 -32.74 6.21 14.32
CA ILE A 101 -33.30 5.71 15.59
C ILE A 101 -34.09 6.82 16.29
N ASN A 102 -33.52 8.02 16.43
CA ASN A 102 -34.21 9.15 17.05
C ASN A 102 -35.49 9.51 16.29
N LYS A 103 -35.48 9.42 14.96
CA LYS A 103 -36.68 9.63 14.14
C LYS A 103 -37.71 8.52 14.34
N SER A 104 -37.30 7.26 14.47
CA SER A 104 -38.19 6.14 14.76
C SER A 104 -38.82 6.24 16.15
N LEU A 105 -38.13 6.80 17.14
CA LEU A 105 -38.70 7.06 18.47
C LEU A 105 -39.78 8.15 18.46
N ASN A 106 -39.89 8.92 17.37
CA ASN A 106 -40.99 9.86 17.14
C ASN A 106 -42.14 9.26 16.31
N ASP A 107 -42.04 8.00 15.90
CA ASP A 107 -43.11 7.31 15.17
C ASP A 107 -44.31 7.07 16.11
N PRO A 108 -45.52 7.55 15.78
CA PRO A 108 -46.71 7.38 16.61
C PRO A 108 -47.00 5.93 17.01
N ILE A 109 -46.70 4.96 16.14
CA ILE A 109 -46.94 3.53 16.43
C ILE A 109 -45.97 3.05 17.52
N ILE A 110 -44.70 3.47 17.43
CA ILE A 110 -43.66 3.10 18.40
C ILE A 110 -43.93 3.80 19.73
N VAL A 111 -44.23 5.09 19.70
CA VAL A 111 -44.58 5.89 20.89
C VAL A 111 -45.77 5.28 21.63
N ASN A 112 -46.83 4.89 20.91
CA ASN A 112 -47.99 4.22 21.52
C ASN A 112 -47.63 2.89 22.20
N ARG A 113 -46.72 2.09 21.60
CA ARG A 113 -46.24 0.85 22.22
C ARG A 113 -45.42 1.12 23.48
N ILE A 114 -44.56 2.13 23.46
CA ILE A 114 -43.77 2.55 24.62
C ILE A 114 -44.72 3.00 25.74
N ILE A 115 -45.69 3.87 25.44
CA ILE A 115 -46.70 4.32 26.39
C ILE A 115 -47.44 3.12 26.98
N HIS A 116 -47.93 2.20 26.15
CA HIS A 116 -48.64 1.00 26.63
C HIS A 116 -47.80 0.18 27.62
N GLN A 117 -46.53 -0.07 27.32
CA GLN A 117 -45.63 -0.80 28.21
C GLN A 117 -45.37 -0.06 29.52
N LEU A 118 -45.23 1.27 29.48
CA LEU A 118 -45.08 2.10 30.68
C LEU A 118 -46.36 2.08 31.54
N GLN A 119 -47.53 2.12 30.90
CA GLN A 119 -48.82 2.03 31.58
C GLN A 119 -49.06 0.66 32.24
N GLU A 120 -48.65 -0.42 31.59
CA GLU A 120 -48.67 -1.77 32.19
C GLU A 120 -47.80 -1.83 33.46
N GLN A 121 -46.64 -1.18 33.45
CA GLN A 121 -45.74 -1.12 34.61
C GLN A 121 -46.27 -0.24 35.76
N CYS A 122 -46.97 0.85 35.45
CA CYS A 122 -47.59 1.73 36.46
C CYS A 122 -48.86 1.13 37.11
N GLY A 123 -49.44 0.07 36.53
CA GLY A 123 -50.72 -0.48 36.95
C GLY A 123 -51.91 0.36 36.46
N LEU A 124 -52.77 -0.26 35.66
CA LEU A 124 -53.86 0.32 34.85
C LEU A 124 -54.99 1.09 35.61
N GLN A 125 -54.86 1.39 36.91
CA GLN A 125 -55.99 1.79 37.76
C GLN A 125 -56.08 3.28 38.14
N LYS A 126 -55.21 4.16 37.65
CA LYS A 126 -55.18 5.59 38.04
C LYS A 126 -55.17 6.54 36.85
N PRO A 127 -55.56 7.82 37.02
CA PRO A 127 -55.32 8.83 36.01
C PRO A 127 -53.82 8.89 35.71
N LEU A 128 -53.49 8.79 34.42
CA LEU A 128 -52.12 8.76 33.92
C LEU A 128 -51.93 10.01 33.08
N TYR A 129 -51.02 10.88 33.51
CA TYR A 129 -50.55 12.01 32.72
C TYR A 129 -49.37 11.56 31.87
N ILE A 130 -49.45 11.80 30.57
CA ILE A 130 -48.45 11.33 29.60
C ILE A 130 -47.78 12.54 28.99
N THR A 131 -46.48 12.69 29.20
CA THR A 131 -45.66 13.70 28.53
C THR A 131 -44.98 13.08 27.31
N ILE A 132 -45.18 13.68 26.13
CA ILE A 132 -44.58 13.22 24.86
C ILE A 132 -43.87 14.36 24.12
N PRO A 133 -42.90 14.05 23.22
CA PRO A 133 -42.26 15.05 22.39
C PRO A 133 -43.24 15.75 21.45
N SER A 134 -43.08 17.05 21.24
CA SER A 134 -43.89 17.90 20.36
C SER A 134 -43.84 17.46 18.88
N SER A 135 -42.81 16.71 18.49
CA SER A 135 -42.68 16.11 17.16
C SER A 135 -43.59 14.91 16.90
N VAL A 136 -44.21 14.32 17.93
CA VAL A 136 -45.08 13.15 17.80
C VAL A 136 -46.50 13.58 17.43
N LYS A 137 -47.05 13.01 16.35
CA LYS A 137 -48.46 13.19 16.00
C LYS A 137 -49.29 12.07 16.61
N LEU A 138 -50.14 12.41 17.58
CA LEU A 138 -51.11 11.43 18.10
C LEU A 138 -52.09 11.00 17.00
N PRO A 139 -52.53 9.73 16.98
CA PRO A 139 -53.53 9.26 16.03
C PRO A 139 -54.89 9.96 16.24
N ASP A 140 -55.66 10.10 15.16
CA ASP A 140 -56.97 10.74 15.17
C ASP A 140 -57.92 10.01 16.15
N GLY A 141 -58.38 10.73 17.18
CA GLY A 141 -59.28 10.21 18.22
C GLY A 141 -58.63 9.92 19.58
N ALA A 142 -57.33 10.21 19.76
CA ALA A 142 -56.68 10.13 21.08
C ALA A 142 -57.21 11.19 22.06
N ASP A 143 -57.46 10.79 23.31
CA ASP A 143 -57.97 11.67 24.35
C ASP A 143 -56.87 12.63 24.84
N THR A 144 -56.79 13.81 24.22
CA THR A 144 -55.73 14.80 24.43
C THR A 144 -55.68 15.40 25.84
N LEU A 145 -56.72 15.20 26.66
CA LEU A 145 -56.84 15.79 28.00
C LEU A 145 -55.73 15.34 28.97
N ASN A 146 -55.15 14.15 28.73
CA ASN A 146 -54.11 13.57 29.59
C ASN A 146 -52.70 13.65 28.96
N TYR A 147 -52.55 14.34 27.83
CA TYR A 147 -51.28 14.47 27.12
C TYR A 147 -50.68 15.85 27.27
N GLN A 148 -49.40 15.91 27.67
CA GLN A 148 -48.60 17.12 27.68
C GLN A 148 -47.50 16.98 26.62
N TYR A 149 -47.33 18.02 25.81
CA TYR A 149 -46.24 18.08 24.85
C TYR A 149 -45.05 18.82 25.45
N THR A 150 -43.85 18.29 25.21
CA THR A 150 -42.58 18.91 25.61
C THR A 150 -41.63 18.97 24.41
N ASP A 151 -40.66 19.86 24.47
CA ASP A 151 -39.58 19.94 23.47
C ASP A 151 -38.46 18.92 23.72
N ASP A 152 -38.50 18.24 24.87
CA ASP A 152 -37.60 17.13 25.19
C ASP A 152 -38.01 15.83 24.47
N ASN A 153 -37.02 15.05 24.03
CA ASN A 153 -37.22 13.75 23.36
C ASN A 153 -37.63 12.60 24.30
N HIS A 154 -38.19 12.91 25.47
CA HIS A 154 -38.48 11.93 26.51
C HIS A 154 -39.97 11.66 26.62
N ILE A 155 -40.33 10.38 26.70
CA ILE A 155 -41.70 9.94 26.98
C ILE A 155 -41.79 9.67 28.48
N THR A 156 -42.70 10.34 29.17
CA THR A 156 -42.89 10.19 30.62
C THR A 156 -44.34 9.84 30.90
N VAL A 157 -44.56 8.87 31.77
CA VAL A 157 -45.87 8.52 32.28
C VAL A 157 -45.88 8.79 33.78
N GLU A 158 -46.76 9.66 34.22
CA GLU A 158 -46.94 10.08 35.60
C GLU A 158 -48.31 9.61 36.11
N SER A 159 -48.30 9.02 37.30
CA SER A 159 -49.47 8.73 38.11
C SER A 159 -49.31 9.43 39.46
N ASP A 160 -50.40 9.56 40.24
CA ASP A 160 -50.43 10.27 41.54
C ASP A 160 -49.29 9.92 42.54
N LYS A 161 -48.57 8.81 42.34
CA LYS A 161 -47.47 8.35 43.20
C LYS A 161 -46.18 7.98 42.47
N ASP A 162 -46.23 7.79 41.15
CA ASP A 162 -45.14 7.16 40.39
C ASP A 162 -44.91 7.90 39.07
N VAL A 163 -43.64 8.19 38.76
CA VAL A 163 -43.21 8.80 37.49
C VAL A 163 -42.23 7.87 36.82
N ILE A 164 -42.58 7.34 35.65
CA ILE A 164 -41.70 6.49 34.85
C ILE A 164 -41.34 7.22 33.56
N ARG A 165 -40.04 7.40 33.35
CA ARG A 165 -39.47 8.05 32.17
C ARG A 165 -38.80 7.03 31.26
N PHE A 166 -39.13 7.05 29.98
CA PHE A 166 -38.42 6.31 28.95
C PHE A 166 -37.09 7.02 28.64
N PRO A 167 -35.94 6.35 28.85
CA PRO A 167 -34.63 7.00 28.72
C PRO A 167 -34.08 6.87 27.29
N SER A 168 -34.80 7.45 26.32
CA SER A 168 -34.52 7.40 24.88
C SER A 168 -33.06 7.69 24.53
N ASP A 169 -32.51 8.80 25.03
CA ASP A 169 -31.14 9.22 24.73
C ASP A 169 -30.09 8.23 25.26
N SER A 170 -30.25 7.73 26.48
CA SER A 170 -29.32 6.75 27.07
C SER A 170 -29.36 5.42 26.34
N LEU A 171 -30.55 5.03 25.87
CA LEU A 171 -30.79 3.75 25.22
C LEU A 171 -30.22 3.76 23.80
N CYS A 172 -30.37 4.88 23.08
CA CYS A 172 -29.66 5.13 21.83
C CYS A 172 -28.14 5.04 22.02
N GLN A 173 -27.58 5.66 23.06
CA GLN A 173 -26.14 5.59 23.35
C GLN A 173 -25.67 4.16 23.65
N GLN A 174 -26.41 3.42 24.47
CA GLN A 174 -26.09 2.02 24.78
C GLN A 174 -26.12 1.12 23.55
N TRP A 175 -27.11 1.30 22.68
CA TRP A 175 -27.19 0.54 21.42
C TRP A 175 -26.04 0.83 20.48
N LEU A 176 -25.57 2.09 20.41
CA LEU A 176 -24.40 2.46 19.62
C LEU A 176 -23.13 1.85 20.19
N GLN A 177 -22.95 1.94 21.51
CA GLN A 177 -21.79 1.38 22.19
C GLN A 177 -21.72 -0.13 22.00
N HIS A 178 -22.86 -0.82 22.15
CA HIS A 178 -22.93 -2.27 21.92
C HIS A 178 -22.72 -2.62 20.44
N ALA A 179 -23.14 -1.76 19.49
CA ALA A 179 -22.84 -1.96 18.08
C ALA A 179 -21.33 -1.80 17.82
N GLU A 180 -20.67 -0.80 18.41
CA GLU A 180 -19.22 -0.57 18.30
C GLU A 180 -18.41 -1.74 18.85
N GLU A 181 -18.78 -2.31 20.00
CA GLU A 181 -18.10 -3.46 20.60
C GLU A 181 -18.13 -4.72 19.72
N ASN A 182 -19.14 -4.86 18.84
CA ASN A 182 -19.27 -5.98 17.92
C ASN A 182 -18.69 -5.71 16.52
N VAL A 183 -18.30 -4.47 16.24
CA VAL A 183 -17.55 -4.15 15.03
C VAL A 183 -16.11 -4.54 15.30
N ILE A 184 -15.66 -5.65 14.70
CA ILE A 184 -14.23 -5.97 14.63
C ILE A 184 -13.54 -4.70 14.12
N SER A 185 -12.60 -4.19 14.90
CA SER A 185 -11.80 -3.03 14.55
C SER A 185 -11.20 -3.31 13.18
N LEU A 186 -11.70 -2.60 12.17
CA LEU A 186 -11.30 -2.73 10.77
C LEU A 186 -9.78 -2.46 10.66
N ASP A 187 -9.27 -1.64 11.58
CA ASP A 187 -7.86 -1.42 11.87
C ASP A 187 -7.08 -2.69 12.19
N ASP A 188 -7.60 -3.55 13.08
CA ASP A 188 -6.93 -4.80 13.47
C ASP A 188 -6.94 -5.82 12.31
N ALA A 189 -8.04 -5.87 11.56
CA ALA A 189 -8.14 -6.71 10.37
C ALA A 189 -7.23 -6.22 9.23
N ILE A 190 -7.14 -4.90 8.98
CA ILE A 190 -6.24 -4.32 7.98
C ILE A 190 -4.77 -4.52 8.40
N LYS A 191 -4.43 -4.31 9.67
CA LYS A 191 -3.08 -4.53 10.19
C LYS A 191 -2.66 -6.00 10.03
N SER A 192 -3.53 -6.96 10.35
CA SER A 192 -3.23 -8.37 10.14
C SER A 192 -3.09 -8.72 8.65
N LEU A 193 -3.99 -8.21 7.80
CA LEU A 193 -3.98 -8.48 6.36
C LEU A 193 -2.73 -7.88 5.69
N SER A 194 -2.34 -6.67 6.06
CA SER A 194 -1.16 -6.00 5.51
C SER A 194 0.13 -6.76 5.85
N ALA A 195 0.25 -7.28 7.07
CA ALA A 195 1.41 -8.06 7.50
C ALA A 195 1.51 -9.42 6.77
N GLU A 196 0.39 -10.12 6.57
CA GLU A 196 0.36 -11.37 5.82
C GLU A 196 0.67 -11.16 4.34
N VAL A 197 0.05 -10.15 3.71
CA VAL A 197 0.26 -9.82 2.30
C VAL A 197 1.72 -9.41 2.05
N LEU A 198 2.32 -8.59 2.92
CA LEU A 198 3.73 -8.24 2.82
C LEU A 198 4.64 -9.46 2.96
N ARG A 199 4.31 -10.39 3.86
CA ARG A 199 5.05 -11.64 4.05
C ARG A 199 4.95 -12.55 2.82
N ASP A 200 3.78 -12.63 2.19
CA ASP A 200 3.58 -13.41 0.97
C ASP A 200 4.25 -12.79 -0.26
N ILE A 201 4.22 -11.46 -0.38
CA ILE A 201 4.97 -10.73 -1.41
C ILE A 201 6.47 -10.99 -1.23
N ALA A 202 7.00 -10.86 0.00
CA ALA A 202 8.40 -11.14 0.29
C ALA A 202 8.78 -12.59 -0.06
N ARG A 203 7.92 -13.56 0.27
CA ARG A 203 8.12 -14.97 -0.08
C ARG A 203 8.18 -15.16 -1.60
N LYS A 204 7.20 -14.62 -2.34
CA LYS A 204 7.20 -14.69 -3.82
C LYS A 204 8.43 -14.03 -4.46
N LEU A 205 8.84 -12.86 -3.98
CA LEU A 205 10.04 -12.18 -4.48
C LEU A 205 11.30 -13.01 -4.22
N THR A 206 11.40 -13.63 -3.04
CA THR A 206 12.51 -14.52 -2.68
C THR A 206 12.53 -15.77 -3.55
N ASP A 207 11.36 -16.39 -3.78
CA ASP A 207 11.22 -17.57 -4.63
C ASP A 207 11.60 -17.26 -6.08
N MET A 208 11.14 -16.13 -6.63
CA MET A 208 11.53 -15.69 -7.97
C MET A 208 13.03 -15.42 -8.09
N SER A 209 13.64 -14.78 -7.07
CA SER A 209 15.09 -14.53 -7.04
C SER A 209 15.89 -15.83 -7.03
N ASN A 210 15.46 -16.81 -6.22
CA ASN A 210 16.08 -18.12 -6.15
C ASN A 210 15.93 -18.90 -7.46
N GLN A 211 14.75 -18.84 -8.10
CA GLN A 211 14.52 -19.45 -9.40
C GLN A 211 15.40 -18.83 -10.48
N LEU A 212 15.50 -17.49 -10.53
CA LEU A 212 16.31 -16.77 -11.51
C LEU A 212 17.81 -17.09 -11.37
N SER A 213 18.28 -17.22 -10.12
CA SER A 213 19.64 -17.64 -9.82
C SER A 213 19.90 -19.08 -10.27
N ALA A 214 18.93 -19.97 -10.07
CA ALA A 214 19.03 -21.37 -10.52
C ALA A 214 18.99 -21.51 -12.06
N THR A 215 18.25 -20.67 -12.77
CA THR A 215 18.27 -20.65 -14.26
C THR A 215 19.57 -20.08 -14.81
N LEU A 216 20.14 -19.05 -14.20
CA LEU A 216 21.44 -18.49 -14.60
C LEU A 216 22.56 -19.51 -14.41
N ASN A 217 22.62 -20.19 -13.27
CA ASN A 217 23.60 -21.25 -13.01
C ASN A 217 23.47 -22.46 -13.96
N LYS A 218 22.27 -22.74 -14.46
CA LYS A 218 22.04 -23.79 -15.49
C LYS A 218 22.47 -23.36 -16.89
N LEU A 219 22.51 -22.06 -17.18
CA LEU A 219 22.96 -21.52 -18.45
C LEU A 219 24.50 -21.45 -18.52
N GLU A 220 25.17 -21.10 -17.42
CA GLU A 220 26.64 -21.13 -17.35
C GLU A 220 27.21 -22.55 -17.50
N ASN A 221 26.61 -23.56 -16.85
CA ASN A 221 27.00 -24.96 -16.97
C ASN A 221 26.71 -25.61 -18.35
N LYS A 222 26.11 -24.87 -19.30
CA LYS A 222 25.80 -25.37 -20.66
C LYS A 222 26.82 -24.90 -21.70
N TYR A 223 27.75 -24.03 -21.32
CA TYR A 223 28.80 -23.48 -22.19
C TYR A 223 30.23 -23.87 -21.76
N ASP A 224 30.37 -24.71 -20.74
CA ASP A 224 31.57 -25.52 -20.45
C ASP A 224 31.40 -26.94 -21.02
#